data_AF-A0A7J8YEN4-F1
#
_entry.id   AF-A0A7J8YEN4-F1
#
_cell.length_a   1.000
_cell.length_b   1.000
_cell.length_c   1.000
_cell.angle_alpha   90.00
_cell.angle_beta   90.00
_cell.angle_gamma   90.00
#
_symmetry.space_group_name_H-M   'P 1'
#
loop_
_entity.id
_entity.type
_entity.pdbx_description
1 polymer ?
#
loop_
_entity_poly.entity_id
_entity_poly.type
_entity_poly.pdbx_seq_one_letter_code
_entity_poly.pdbx_strand_id
1 'polypeptide(L)'
;MNIGSEAQNRNMVNELNVDEGEYSEPVSPTGQYFNSSELSICVLAVLDSDIPIDDSPALALLKDVFLPINPRFSSLMVKDENGVKQWKKVEVKLEDHVNIPNFPPGLSPESYDNHLSNYLSKIAMEQLPHNRPLWNIHIIKYPTSNAAGNLIFKLHHSLGDGFSLMGALLSCLQRADNPSVPLTFPSLTSAPTTPSLSLKTNCIFKNIPNVLWSAFNTVSDFGWSLLKSSYVEDDISLIRSGGPGVEFKPIVVSTMTFSLDHIKQIKTKLGV
;
A
#
# COMPACT_ATOMS: atom_id res chain seq x y z
N MET A 1 -11.52 7.94 -26.49
CA MET A 1 -12.72 8.71 -26.10
C MET A 1 -13.70 7.75 -25.45
N ASN A 2 -13.70 7.68 -24.11
CA ASN A 2 -14.54 6.77 -23.34
C ASN A 2 -15.64 7.58 -22.64
N ILE A 3 -16.64 8.01 -23.41
CA ILE A 3 -17.74 8.86 -22.93
C ILE A 3 -18.70 8.06 -22.02
N GLY A 4 -18.65 6.72 -22.09
CA GLY A 4 -19.52 5.83 -21.31
C GLY A 4 -19.17 5.75 -19.83
N SER A 5 -17.89 5.82 -19.45
CA SER A 5 -17.48 5.73 -18.04
C SER A 5 -17.76 7.02 -17.27
N GLU A 6 -17.66 8.19 -17.90
CA GLU A 6 -17.92 9.49 -17.26
C GLU A 6 -19.42 9.71 -16.97
N ALA A 7 -20.29 9.27 -17.87
CA ALA A 7 -21.74 9.34 -17.65
C ALA A 7 -22.21 8.38 -16.55
N GLN A 8 -21.64 7.17 -16.48
CA GLN A 8 -21.88 6.24 -15.37
C GLN A 8 -21.41 6.79 -14.03
N ASN A 9 -20.24 7.45 -13.99
CA ASN A 9 -19.72 8.01 -12.76
C ASN A 9 -20.58 9.18 -12.24
N ARG A 10 -21.09 10.04 -13.13
CA ARG A 10 -22.01 11.13 -12.74
C ARG A 10 -23.35 10.63 -12.19
N ASN A 11 -23.92 9.58 -12.78
CA ASN A 11 -25.18 9.04 -12.30
C ASN A 11 -25.03 8.27 -10.98
N MET A 12 -23.90 7.59 -10.73
CA MET A 12 -23.68 6.85 -9.47
C MET A 12 -23.40 7.76 -8.26
N VAL A 13 -22.81 8.94 -8.47
CA VAL A 13 -22.56 9.91 -7.38
C VAL A 13 -23.88 10.42 -6.76
N ASN A 14 -24.99 10.42 -7.52
CA ASN A 14 -26.30 10.83 -7.01
C ASN A 14 -27.05 9.73 -6.22
N GLU A 15 -26.61 8.47 -6.30
CA GLU A 15 -27.23 7.34 -5.56
C GLU A 15 -26.53 7.03 -4.23
N LEU A 16 -25.33 7.57 -4.01
CA LEU A 16 -24.60 7.42 -2.75
C LEU A 16 -25.02 8.58 -1.83
N ASN A 17 -25.39 8.28 -0.58
CA ASN A 17 -25.70 9.29 0.45
C ASN A 17 -24.44 10.07 0.80
N VAL A 18 -24.09 11.05 -0.04
CA VAL A 18 -22.90 11.84 0.17
C VAL A 18 -23.24 13.04 1.03
N ASP A 19 -22.63 13.12 2.20
CA ASP A 19 -22.80 14.26 3.10
C ASP A 19 -22.23 15.52 2.42
N GLU A 20 -23.10 16.49 2.11
CA GLU A 20 -22.76 17.70 1.34
C GLU A 20 -22.02 18.76 2.17
N GLY A 21 -21.69 18.49 3.44
CA GLY A 21 -21.20 19.49 4.40
C GLY A 21 -19.73 19.44 4.81
N GLU A 22 -18.95 18.38 4.51
CA GLU A 22 -17.56 18.27 4.99
C GLU A 22 -16.53 18.61 3.90
N TYR A 23 -15.62 19.53 4.23
CA TYR A 23 -14.48 19.98 3.43
C TYR A 23 -13.83 18.85 2.60
N SER A 24 -13.87 18.96 1.27
CA SER A 24 -13.22 18.01 0.38
C SER A 24 -11.70 18.28 0.33
N GLU A 25 -10.90 17.27 0.65
CA GLU A 25 -9.43 17.36 0.56
C GLU A 25 -8.95 16.96 -0.84
N PRO A 26 -8.02 17.71 -1.47
CA PRO A 26 -7.47 17.32 -2.76
C PRO A 26 -6.65 16.05 -2.63
N VAL A 27 -6.77 15.18 -3.63
CA VAL A 27 -5.92 14.00 -3.73
C VAL A 27 -4.49 14.46 -4.02
N SER A 28 -3.52 13.88 -3.31
CA SER A 28 -2.10 14.20 -3.52
C SER A 28 -1.66 13.91 -4.97
N PRO A 29 -0.65 14.61 -5.50
CA PRO A 29 -0.15 14.37 -6.87
C PRO A 29 0.17 12.89 -7.13
N THR A 30 0.82 12.23 -6.17
CA THR A 30 1.12 10.79 -6.20
C THR A 30 -0.14 9.93 -6.22
N GLY A 31 -1.15 10.27 -5.41
CA GLY A 31 -2.43 9.56 -5.39
C GLY A 31 -3.23 9.74 -6.68
N GLN A 32 -3.12 10.89 -7.34
CA GLN A 32 -3.75 11.13 -8.63
C GLN A 32 -3.08 10.32 -9.75
N TYR A 33 -1.74 10.22 -9.70
CA TYR A 33 -0.92 9.46 -10.65
C TYR A 33 -1.16 7.95 -10.54
N PHE A 34 -1.15 7.40 -9.33
CA PHE A 34 -1.40 5.97 -9.11
C PHE A 34 -2.86 5.55 -9.25
N ASN A 35 -3.78 6.49 -9.51
CA ASN A 35 -5.17 6.19 -9.79
C ASN A 35 -5.55 6.69 -11.20
N SER A 36 -4.75 6.37 -12.22
CA SER A 36 -5.03 6.72 -13.62
C SER A 36 -5.51 5.50 -14.42
N SER A 37 -5.96 5.74 -15.65
CA SER A 37 -6.32 4.67 -16.59
C SER A 37 -5.12 3.81 -16.99
N GLU A 38 -3.91 4.37 -16.88
CA GLU A 38 -2.65 3.76 -17.27
C GLU A 38 -1.97 3.06 -16.10
N LEU A 39 -2.16 3.56 -14.88
CA LEU A 39 -1.49 3.06 -13.69
C LEU A 39 -2.44 3.03 -12.50
N SER A 40 -2.82 1.81 -12.10
CA SER A 40 -3.53 1.51 -10.85
C SER A 40 -2.73 0.48 -10.08
N ILE A 41 -2.20 0.90 -8.93
CA ILE A 41 -1.33 0.05 -8.10
C ILE A 41 -2.07 -0.31 -6.82
N CYS A 42 -2.10 -1.61 -6.51
CA CYS A 42 -2.59 -2.12 -5.24
C CYS A 42 -1.44 -2.68 -4.41
N VAL A 43 -1.53 -2.49 -3.10
CA VAL A 43 -0.70 -3.12 -2.08
C VAL A 43 -1.49 -4.29 -1.51
N LEU A 44 -0.90 -5.48 -1.53
CA LEU A 44 -1.40 -6.65 -0.81
C LEU A 44 -0.59 -6.82 0.47
N ALA A 45 -1.22 -6.68 1.63
CA ALA A 45 -0.62 -7.02 2.91
C ALA A 45 -1.25 -8.32 3.42
N VAL A 46 -0.42 -9.32 3.67
CA VAL A 46 -0.86 -10.65 4.13
C VAL A 46 -0.41 -10.85 5.57
N LEU A 47 -1.36 -11.17 6.44
CA LEU A 47 -1.13 -11.52 7.84
C LEU A 47 -1.47 -13.00 8.04
N ASP A 48 -0.45 -13.76 8.40
CA ASP A 48 -0.55 -15.17 8.72
C ASP A 48 -0.92 -15.35 10.20
N SER A 49 -1.85 -16.26 10.48
CA SER A 49 -2.29 -16.57 11.84
C SER A 49 -1.96 -18.00 12.22
N ASP A 50 -1.36 -18.20 13.40
CA ASP A 50 -1.09 -19.52 13.97
C ASP A 50 -2.37 -20.26 14.42
N ILE A 51 -3.48 -19.53 14.56
CA ILE A 51 -4.78 -20.08 14.95
C ILE A 51 -5.83 -19.85 13.85
N PRO A 52 -6.87 -20.70 13.75
CA PRO A 52 -7.97 -20.46 12.82
C PRO A 52 -8.62 -19.09 13.07
N ILE A 53 -8.83 -18.33 12.00
CA ILE A 53 -9.42 -16.99 12.09
C ILE A 53 -10.93 -17.10 12.34
N ASP A 54 -11.38 -16.49 13.44
CA ASP A 54 -12.79 -16.16 13.66
C ASP A 54 -13.12 -14.82 12.97
N ASP A 55 -14.05 -14.85 12.02
CA ASP A 55 -14.51 -13.69 11.28
C ASP A 55 -15.75 -13.03 11.89
N SER A 56 -16.33 -13.61 12.96
CA SER A 56 -17.48 -13.03 13.65
C SER A 56 -17.27 -11.58 14.11
N PRO A 57 -16.08 -11.13 14.58
CA PRO A 57 -15.88 -9.73 14.96
C PRO A 57 -15.44 -8.83 13.79
N ALA A 58 -15.27 -9.36 12.57
CA ALA A 58 -14.60 -8.63 11.48
C ALA A 58 -15.27 -7.28 11.15
N LEU A 59 -16.60 -7.24 11.04
CA LEU A 59 -17.32 -6.00 10.74
C LEU A 59 -17.22 -4.97 11.86
N ALA A 60 -17.28 -5.42 13.12
CA ALA A 60 -17.12 -4.53 14.27
C ALA A 60 -15.70 -3.95 14.33
N LEU A 61 -14.68 -4.77 14.14
CA LEU A 61 -13.28 -4.32 14.10
C LEU A 61 -13.02 -3.36 12.94
N LEU A 62 -13.61 -3.61 11.76
CA LEU A 62 -13.49 -2.68 10.65
C LEU A 62 -14.10 -1.33 10.99
N LYS A 63 -15.30 -1.33 11.58
CA LYS A 63 -16.03 -0.11 11.95
C LYS A 63 -15.34 0.69 13.04
N ASP A 64 -14.95 0.03 14.13
CA ASP A 64 -14.57 0.68 15.38
C ASP A 64 -13.05 0.85 15.52
N VAL A 65 -12.26 0.10 14.73
CA VAL A 65 -10.78 0.13 14.80
C VAL A 65 -10.16 0.56 13.47
N PHE A 66 -10.52 -0.06 12.34
CA PHE A 66 -9.84 0.20 11.05
C PHE A 66 -10.22 1.55 10.43
N LEU A 67 -11.52 1.80 10.23
CA LEU A 67 -12.00 3.05 9.61
C LEU A 67 -11.54 4.31 10.37
N PRO A 68 -11.53 4.36 11.71
CA PRO A 68 -11.10 5.55 12.45
C PRO A 68 -9.62 5.91 12.32
N ILE A 69 -8.76 5.01 11.82
CA ILE A 69 -7.32 5.27 11.68
C ILE A 69 -7.06 6.44 10.74
N ASN A 70 -7.82 6.52 9.64
CA ASN A 70 -7.66 7.59 8.67
C ASN A 70 -8.96 7.87 7.90
N PRO A 71 -9.37 9.15 7.74
CA PRO A 71 -10.56 9.51 6.96
C PRO A 71 -10.61 8.96 5.54
N ARG A 72 -9.44 8.69 4.92
CA ARG A 72 -9.34 8.13 3.56
C ARG A 72 -9.92 6.71 3.46
N PHE A 73 -9.95 5.94 4.55
CA PHE A 73 -10.61 4.63 4.55
C PHE A 73 -12.13 4.74 4.48
N SER A 74 -12.68 5.92 4.79
CA SER A 74 -14.10 6.26 4.65
C SER A 74 -14.35 7.28 3.55
N SER A 75 -13.46 7.39 2.56
CA SER A 75 -13.58 8.38 1.49
C SER A 75 -13.52 7.78 0.09
N LEU A 76 -14.26 8.39 -0.83
CA LEU A 76 -14.21 8.15 -2.26
C LEU A 76 -13.35 9.17 -2.95
N MET A 77 -12.73 8.75 -4.06
CA MET A 77 -12.08 9.67 -4.97
C MET A 77 -13.08 10.13 -6.03
N VAL A 78 -13.50 11.39 -5.96
CA VAL A 78 -14.44 12.01 -6.91
C VAL A 78 -13.72 13.08 -7.72
N LYS A 79 -14.17 13.32 -8.96
CA LYS A 79 -13.70 14.48 -9.75
C LYS A 79 -14.67 15.62 -9.58
N ASP A 80 -14.15 16.82 -9.30
CA ASP A 80 -14.94 18.04 -9.33
C ASP A 80 -15.24 18.51 -10.77
N GLU A 81 -15.98 19.62 -10.88
CA GLU A 81 -16.33 20.25 -12.16
C GLU A 81 -15.12 20.69 -12.99
N ASN A 82 -13.98 20.95 -12.34
CA ASN A 82 -12.72 21.34 -12.97
C ASN A 82 -11.83 20.12 -13.31
N GLY A 83 -12.30 18.91 -13.04
CA GLY A 83 -11.59 17.66 -13.28
C GLY A 83 -10.55 17.30 -12.21
N VAL A 84 -10.47 18.06 -11.12
CA VAL A 84 -9.54 17.81 -10.02
C VAL A 84 -10.09 16.69 -9.15
N LYS A 85 -9.24 15.71 -8.80
CA LYS A 85 -9.62 14.60 -7.93
C LYS A 85 -9.58 15.04 -6.46
N GLN A 86 -10.68 14.81 -5.76
CA GLN A 86 -10.89 15.15 -4.36
C GLN A 86 -11.31 13.90 -3.58
N TRP A 87 -10.93 13.84 -2.31
CA TRP A 87 -11.47 12.88 -1.34
C TRP A 87 -12.80 13.40 -0.81
N LYS A 88 -13.85 12.58 -0.92
CA LYS A 88 -15.17 12.88 -0.37
C LYS A 88 -15.57 11.76 0.57
N LYS A 89 -15.80 12.11 1.83
CA LYS A 89 -16.20 11.14 2.86
C LYS A 89 -17.57 10.56 2.53
N VAL A 90 -17.75 9.28 2.83
CA VAL A 90 -18.98 8.53 2.61
C VAL A 90 -19.25 7.58 3.76
N GLU A 91 -20.50 7.17 3.91
CA GLU A 91 -20.84 6.03 4.74
C GLU A 91 -20.35 4.74 4.05
N VAL A 92 -19.58 3.93 4.78
CA VAL A 92 -18.98 2.71 4.25
C VAL A 92 -19.87 1.52 4.55
N LYS A 93 -20.33 0.84 3.50
CA LYS A 93 -21.03 -0.45 3.60
C LYS A 93 -20.03 -1.59 3.73
N LEU A 94 -19.66 -1.93 4.96
CA LEU A 94 -18.53 -2.83 5.28
C LEU A 94 -18.64 -4.21 4.65
N GLU A 95 -19.85 -4.75 4.50
CA GLU A 95 -20.09 -6.08 3.94
C GLU A 95 -19.58 -6.21 2.51
N ASP A 96 -19.59 -5.10 1.76
CA ASP A 96 -19.13 -5.07 0.38
C ASP A 96 -17.59 -5.14 0.29
N HIS A 97 -16.87 -4.86 1.38
CA HIS A 97 -15.42 -4.87 1.46
C HIS A 97 -14.83 -6.17 2.04
N VAL A 98 -15.65 -7.03 2.65
CA VAL A 98 -15.20 -8.30 3.24
C VAL A 98 -15.43 -9.45 2.28
N ASN A 99 -14.36 -10.15 1.93
CA ASN A 99 -14.40 -11.29 1.01
C ASN A 99 -13.95 -12.57 1.73
N ILE A 100 -14.76 -13.61 1.70
CA ILE A 100 -14.43 -14.90 2.30
C ILE A 100 -14.49 -15.96 1.20
N PRO A 101 -13.37 -16.28 0.53
CA PRO A 101 -13.37 -17.29 -0.50
C PRO A 101 -13.60 -18.67 0.09
N ASN A 102 -14.26 -19.53 -0.71
CA ASN A 102 -14.58 -20.89 -0.33
C ASN A 102 -13.70 -21.84 -1.16
N PHE A 103 -12.79 -22.55 -0.48
CA PHE A 103 -11.91 -23.56 -1.06
C PHE A 103 -12.47 -24.97 -0.80
N PRO A 104 -12.11 -25.97 -1.63
CA PRO A 104 -12.55 -27.34 -1.39
C PRO A 104 -12.05 -27.84 -0.03
N PRO A 105 -12.93 -28.42 0.81
CA PRO A 105 -12.55 -28.88 2.14
C PRO A 105 -11.73 -30.18 2.06
N GLY A 106 -10.99 -30.48 3.13
CA GLY A 106 -10.28 -31.76 3.29
C GLY A 106 -9.01 -31.94 2.45
N LEU A 107 -8.49 -30.86 1.87
CA LEU A 107 -7.21 -30.88 1.15
C LEU A 107 -6.01 -30.86 2.11
N SER A 108 -4.83 -31.22 1.59
CA SER A 108 -3.56 -31.08 2.31
C SER A 108 -3.15 -29.60 2.44
N PRO A 109 -2.33 -29.23 3.45
CA PRO A 109 -1.79 -27.88 3.60
C PRO A 109 -1.06 -27.38 2.34
N GLU A 110 -0.25 -28.23 1.69
CA GLU A 110 0.44 -27.91 0.43
C GLU A 110 -0.52 -27.57 -0.71
N SER A 111 -1.68 -28.24 -0.76
CA SER A 111 -2.72 -27.92 -1.74
C SER A 111 -3.35 -26.56 -1.42
N TYR A 112 -3.54 -26.22 -0.15
CA TYR A 112 -4.03 -24.91 0.26
C TYR A 112 -3.01 -23.79 0.01
N ASP A 113 -1.70 -24.06 0.09
CA ASP A 113 -0.66 -23.10 -0.33
C ASP A 113 -0.84 -22.71 -1.80
N ASN A 114 -1.10 -23.71 -2.67
CA ASN A 114 -1.36 -23.48 -4.09
C ASN A 114 -2.66 -22.69 -4.30
N HIS A 115 -3.72 -23.01 -3.55
CA HIS A 115 -4.96 -22.23 -3.61
C HIS A 115 -4.77 -20.78 -3.15
N LEU A 116 -4.00 -20.56 -2.09
CA LEU A 116 -3.69 -19.23 -1.59
C LEU A 116 -2.85 -18.44 -2.61
N SER A 117 -1.79 -19.02 -3.17
CA SER A 117 -0.97 -18.38 -4.20
C SER A 117 -1.80 -18.00 -5.43
N ASN A 118 -2.60 -18.93 -5.94
CA ASN A 118 -3.51 -18.65 -7.06
C ASN A 118 -4.54 -17.55 -6.72
N TYR A 119 -5.05 -17.54 -5.49
CA TYR A 119 -5.97 -16.52 -5.03
C TYR A 119 -5.29 -15.14 -4.95
N LEU A 120 -4.09 -15.05 -4.37
CA LEU A 120 -3.28 -13.83 -4.31
C LEU A 120 -2.99 -13.30 -5.71
N SER A 121 -2.56 -14.17 -6.64
CA SER A 121 -2.37 -13.84 -8.05
C SER A 121 -3.63 -13.27 -8.71
N LYS A 122 -4.79 -13.88 -8.46
CA LYS A 122 -6.08 -13.42 -8.97
C LYS A 122 -6.42 -12.04 -8.43
N ILE A 123 -6.42 -11.86 -7.11
CA ILE A 123 -6.82 -10.59 -6.50
C ILE A 123 -5.79 -9.47 -6.77
N ALA A 124 -4.52 -9.79 -7.04
CA ALA A 124 -3.52 -8.81 -7.45
C ALA A 124 -3.87 -8.16 -8.80
N MET A 125 -4.50 -8.91 -9.71
CA MET A 125 -4.89 -8.46 -11.04
C MET A 125 -6.26 -7.77 -11.10
N GLU A 126 -7.13 -8.07 -10.13
CA GLU A 126 -8.45 -7.44 -10.07
C GLU A 126 -8.35 -5.95 -9.73
N GLN A 127 -9.15 -5.10 -10.37
CA GLN A 127 -9.23 -3.69 -9.98
C GLN A 127 -10.20 -3.49 -8.81
N LEU A 128 -9.91 -2.52 -7.95
CA LEU A 128 -10.85 -2.10 -6.93
C LEU A 128 -11.96 -1.27 -7.58
N PRO A 129 -13.23 -1.48 -7.21
CA PRO A 129 -14.33 -0.71 -7.75
C PRO A 129 -14.28 0.73 -7.24
N HIS A 130 -14.55 1.69 -8.12
CA HIS A 130 -14.39 3.12 -7.84
C HIS A 130 -15.58 3.76 -7.10
N ASN A 131 -16.68 3.02 -6.93
CA ASN A 131 -17.91 3.47 -6.28
C ASN A 131 -17.91 3.25 -4.75
N ARG A 132 -16.79 2.79 -4.18
CA ARG A 132 -16.62 2.55 -2.74
C ARG A 132 -15.16 2.85 -2.36
N PRO A 133 -14.84 3.03 -1.06
CA PRO A 133 -13.46 3.27 -0.64
C PRO A 133 -12.50 2.22 -1.19
N LEU A 134 -11.30 2.65 -1.60
CA LEU A 134 -10.40 1.85 -2.41
C LEU A 134 -9.58 0.83 -1.60
N TRP A 135 -10.27 -0.05 -0.88
CA TRP A 135 -9.68 -1.14 -0.13
C TRP A 135 -10.67 -2.31 0.00
N ASN A 136 -10.15 -3.53 0.17
CA ASN A 136 -10.92 -4.73 0.51
C ASN A 136 -10.11 -5.56 1.53
N ILE A 137 -10.81 -6.37 2.32
CA ILE A 137 -10.19 -7.44 3.09
C ILE A 137 -10.62 -8.81 2.56
N HIS A 138 -9.73 -9.78 2.68
CA HIS A 138 -10.00 -11.17 2.32
C HIS A 138 -9.59 -12.08 3.47
N ILE A 139 -10.51 -12.93 3.93
CA ILE A 139 -10.31 -13.82 5.09
C ILE A 139 -10.26 -15.26 4.60
N ILE A 140 -9.08 -15.87 4.68
CA ILE A 140 -8.83 -17.25 4.26
C ILE A 140 -8.83 -18.14 5.51
N LYS A 141 -9.85 -19.00 5.64
CA LYS A 141 -10.06 -19.87 6.81
C LYS A 141 -9.52 -21.30 6.63
N TYR A 142 -8.59 -21.49 5.70
CA TYR A 142 -8.03 -22.80 5.37
C TYR A 142 -6.57 -22.85 5.81
N PRO A 143 -6.13 -23.92 6.48
CA PRO A 143 -4.77 -24.04 6.97
C PRO A 143 -3.80 -24.28 5.81
N THR A 144 -2.81 -23.41 5.71
CA THR A 144 -1.65 -23.52 4.82
C THR A 144 -0.50 -24.21 5.55
N SER A 145 0.63 -24.42 4.87
CA SER A 145 1.80 -25.05 5.51
C SER A 145 2.39 -24.21 6.63
N ASN A 146 2.18 -22.89 6.62
CA ASN A 146 2.77 -21.94 7.57
C ASN A 146 1.75 -21.25 8.49
N ALA A 147 0.44 -21.38 8.23
CA ALA A 147 -0.59 -20.65 8.96
C ALA A 147 -1.89 -21.45 9.06
N ALA A 148 -2.62 -21.31 10.16
CA ALA A 148 -3.97 -21.86 10.31
C ALA A 148 -5.05 -21.01 9.61
N GLY A 149 -4.73 -19.75 9.28
CA GLY A 149 -5.57 -18.85 8.49
C GLY A 149 -4.79 -17.63 8.03
N ASN A 150 -5.32 -16.92 7.03
CA ASN A 150 -4.66 -15.75 6.44
C ASN A 150 -5.64 -14.59 6.34
N LEU A 151 -5.24 -13.39 6.76
CA LEU A 151 -5.97 -12.15 6.57
C LEU A 151 -5.22 -11.28 5.56
N ILE A 152 -5.88 -10.94 4.45
CA ILE A 152 -5.26 -10.20 3.36
C ILE A 152 -5.95 -8.85 3.23
N PHE A 153 -5.19 -7.76 3.32
CA PHE A 153 -5.64 -6.42 2.96
C PHE A 153 -5.21 -6.11 1.54
N LYS A 154 -6.17 -5.71 0.71
CA LYS A 154 -5.93 -5.16 -0.61
C LYS A 154 -6.24 -3.68 -0.57
N LEU A 155 -5.21 -2.85 -0.70
CA LEU A 155 -5.26 -1.40 -0.49
C LEU A 155 -4.79 -0.69 -1.76
N HIS A 156 -5.52 0.29 -2.26
CA HIS A 156 -5.04 1.09 -3.38
C HIS A 156 -3.92 2.03 -2.94
N HIS A 157 -2.85 2.16 -3.73
CA HIS A 157 -1.65 2.94 -3.36
C HIS A 157 -1.93 4.45 -3.24
N SER A 158 -3.06 4.94 -3.78
CA SER A 158 -3.49 6.32 -3.55
C SER A 158 -3.87 6.62 -2.10
N LEU A 159 -4.16 5.60 -1.27
CA LEU A 159 -4.50 5.78 0.14
C LEU A 159 -3.28 6.23 0.96
N GLY A 160 -2.11 5.68 0.66
CA GLY A 160 -0.85 5.98 1.34
C GLY A 160 0.32 5.19 0.74
N ASP A 161 1.53 5.57 1.14
CA ASP A 161 2.73 4.78 0.85
C ASP A 161 2.80 3.52 1.72
N GLY A 162 3.67 2.58 1.34
CA GLY A 162 3.81 1.30 2.04
C GLY A 162 4.16 1.44 3.53
N PHE A 163 4.91 2.47 3.92
CA PHE A 163 5.26 2.69 5.34
C PHE A 163 4.04 3.10 6.16
N SER A 164 3.29 4.08 5.65
CA SER A 164 2.09 4.60 6.28
C SER A 164 0.97 3.56 6.35
N LEU A 165 0.80 2.77 5.28
CA LEU A 165 -0.18 1.68 5.26
C LEU A 165 0.20 0.55 6.22
N MET A 166 1.47 0.14 6.27
CA MET A 166 1.92 -0.85 7.26
C MET A 166 1.72 -0.34 8.68
N GLY A 167 2.05 0.93 8.96
CA GLY A 167 1.81 1.55 10.27
C GLY A 167 0.33 1.55 10.65
N ALA A 168 -0.56 1.88 9.71
CA ALA A 168 -2.00 1.82 9.91
C ALA A 168 -2.48 0.39 10.24
N LEU A 169 -2.09 -0.61 9.45
CA LEU A 169 -2.47 -2.00 9.72
C LEU A 169 -1.95 -2.51 11.07
N LEU A 170 -0.70 -2.20 11.41
CA LEU A 170 -0.09 -2.58 12.68
C LEU A 170 -0.77 -1.90 13.88
N SER A 171 -1.30 -0.68 13.71
CA SER A 171 -2.07 0.01 14.75
C SER A 171 -3.41 -0.66 15.07
N CYS A 172 -3.95 -1.49 14.16
CA CYS A 172 -5.12 -2.32 14.43
C CYS A 172 -4.83 -3.49 15.36
N LEU A 173 -3.55 -3.83 15.55
CA LEU A 173 -3.12 -5.01 16.29
C LEU A 173 -2.81 -4.66 17.74
N GLN A 174 -3.11 -5.61 18.63
CA GLN A 174 -2.77 -5.55 20.04
C GLN A 174 -1.83 -6.70 20.38
N ARG A 175 -1.13 -6.58 21.50
CA ARG A 175 -0.25 -7.65 21.97
C ARG A 175 -1.07 -8.87 22.40
N ALA A 176 -0.61 -10.05 22.00
CA ALA A 176 -1.25 -11.31 22.36
C ALA A 176 -1.13 -11.63 23.87
N ASP A 177 -0.05 -11.19 24.54
CA ASP A 177 0.18 -11.43 25.97
C ASP A 177 -0.52 -10.41 26.88
N ASN A 178 -0.68 -9.17 26.41
CA ASN A 178 -1.41 -8.13 27.14
C ASN A 178 -2.09 -7.13 26.18
N PRO A 179 -3.38 -7.33 25.85
CA PRO A 179 -4.13 -6.49 24.92
C PRO A 179 -4.27 -5.00 25.33
N SER A 180 -4.11 -4.70 26.63
CA SER A 180 -4.19 -3.31 27.13
C SER A 180 -2.97 -2.46 26.76
N VAL A 181 -1.90 -3.10 26.29
CA VAL A 181 -0.67 -2.42 25.87
C VAL A 181 -0.63 -2.40 24.34
N PRO A 182 -0.40 -1.23 23.71
CA PRO A 182 -0.25 -1.15 22.25
C PRO A 182 0.86 -2.06 21.73
N LEU A 183 0.81 -2.40 20.45
CA LEU A 183 1.86 -3.17 19.79
C LEU A 183 3.22 -2.46 19.97
N THR A 184 4.20 -3.17 20.53
CA THR A 184 5.55 -2.65 20.76
C THR A 184 6.53 -3.27 19.78
N PHE A 185 7.34 -2.45 19.13
CA PHE A 185 8.46 -2.90 18.31
C PHE A 185 9.78 -2.83 19.11
N PRO A 186 10.78 -3.67 18.79
CA PRO A 186 12.10 -3.55 19.38
C PRO A 186 12.65 -2.14 19.17
N SER A 187 13.05 -1.48 20.26
CA SER A 187 13.70 -0.18 20.16
C SER A 187 15.03 -0.35 19.43
N LEU A 188 15.28 0.46 18.41
CA LEU A 188 16.62 0.62 17.86
C LEU A 188 17.51 1.11 18.99
N THR A 189 18.45 0.28 19.46
CA THR A 189 19.53 0.76 20.31
C THR A 189 20.30 1.77 19.48
N SER A 190 20.16 3.06 19.83
CA SER A 190 20.91 4.13 19.18
C SER A 190 22.38 3.74 19.19
N ALA A 191 23.02 3.73 18.01
CA ALA A 191 24.47 3.73 17.95
C ALA A 191 24.99 4.86 18.87
N PRO A 192 26.14 4.70 19.55
CA PRO A 192 26.65 5.73 20.44
C PRO A 192 26.69 7.06 19.71
N THR A 193 25.93 8.02 20.24
CA THR A 193 25.88 9.39 19.78
C THR A 193 27.30 9.88 19.60
N THR A 194 27.74 10.04 18.35
CA THR A 194 28.93 10.84 18.08
C THR A 194 28.66 12.22 18.68
N PRO A 195 29.58 12.77 19.48
CA PRO A 195 29.33 14.03 20.17
C PRO A 195 28.94 15.07 19.13
N SER A 196 27.77 15.66 19.35
CA SER A 196 27.22 16.76 18.58
C SER A 196 28.34 17.76 18.29
N LEU A 197 28.70 17.88 17.02
CA LEU A 197 29.65 18.89 16.56
C LEU A 197 29.06 20.23 16.95
N SER A 198 29.66 20.87 17.95
CA SER A 198 29.26 22.19 18.40
C SER A 198 29.26 23.12 17.20
N LEU A 199 28.10 23.72 16.93
CA LEU A 199 27.93 24.75 15.92
C LEU A 199 28.78 25.96 16.31
N LYS A 200 30.05 25.96 15.92
CA LYS A 200 30.84 27.17 15.77
C LYS A 200 30.27 27.93 14.57
N THR A 201 29.42 28.91 14.88
CA THR A 201 29.01 30.00 14.00
C THR A 201 30.24 30.77 13.53
N ASN A 202 30.88 30.32 12.43
CA ASN A 202 31.76 31.16 11.59
C ASN A 202 32.12 30.54 10.21
N CYS A 203 31.30 29.64 9.65
CA CYS A 203 31.63 28.90 8.41
C CYS A 203 30.70 29.14 7.21
N ILE A 204 29.83 30.16 7.21
CA ILE A 204 28.85 30.34 6.13
C ILE A 204 29.52 30.77 4.80
N PHE A 205 30.62 31.53 4.84
CA PHE A 205 31.26 32.07 3.62
C PHE A 205 32.34 31.20 2.98
N LYS A 206 32.74 30.06 3.58
CA LYS A 206 33.76 29.15 3.01
C LYS A 206 33.19 27.99 2.17
N ASN A 207 31.88 27.76 2.21
CA ASN A 207 31.23 26.64 1.54
C ASN A 207 30.38 27.02 0.31
N ILE A 208 30.32 28.30 -0.07
CA ILE A 208 29.56 28.77 -1.24
C ILE A 208 29.91 28.02 -2.54
N PRO A 209 31.19 27.83 -2.92
CA PRO A 209 31.52 27.09 -4.16
C PRO A 209 31.08 25.62 -4.10
N ASN A 210 31.13 24.99 -2.92
CA ASN A 210 30.65 23.61 -2.73
C ASN A 210 29.13 23.52 -2.84
N VAL A 211 28.40 24.51 -2.31
CA VAL A 211 26.94 24.59 -2.43
C VAL A 211 26.52 24.82 -3.89
N LEU A 212 27.19 25.73 -4.61
CA LEU A 212 26.93 25.96 -6.03
C LEU A 212 27.28 24.74 -6.89
N TRP A 213 28.38 24.07 -6.61
CA TRP A 213 28.75 22.81 -7.29
C TRP A 213 27.73 21.70 -7.03
N SER A 214 27.27 21.56 -5.78
CA SER A 214 26.21 20.61 -5.42
C SER A 214 24.89 20.94 -6.11
N ALA A 215 24.51 22.22 -6.19
CA ALA A 215 23.32 22.65 -6.90
C ALA A 215 23.45 22.36 -8.42
N PHE A 216 24.62 22.62 -9.00
CA PHE A 216 24.88 22.31 -10.41
C PHE A 216 24.79 20.81 -10.70
N ASN A 217 25.41 19.97 -9.87
CA ASN A 217 25.30 18.52 -10.00
C ASN A 217 23.85 18.06 -9.85
N THR A 218 23.09 18.63 -8.90
CA THR A 218 21.67 18.30 -8.74
C THR A 218 20.86 18.64 -9.99
N VAL A 219 21.09 19.82 -10.58
CA VAL A 219 20.41 20.24 -11.82
C VAL A 219 20.84 19.37 -12.99
N SER A 220 22.13 19.05 -13.10
CA SER A 220 22.68 18.18 -14.15
C SER A 220 22.11 16.76 -14.02
N ASP A 221 22.08 16.19 -12.82
CA ASP A 221 21.53 14.87 -12.55
C ASP A 221 20.02 14.83 -12.81
N PHE A 222 19.30 15.89 -12.43
CA PHE A 222 17.88 16.03 -12.74
C PHE A 222 17.65 16.11 -14.25
N GLY A 223 18.39 16.95 -14.97
CA GLY A 223 18.30 17.07 -16.43
C GLY A 223 18.67 15.77 -17.14
N TRP A 224 19.73 15.09 -16.69
CA TRP A 224 20.12 13.78 -17.19
C TRP A 224 19.06 12.71 -16.93
N SER A 225 18.40 12.75 -15.77
CA SER A 225 17.30 11.85 -15.43
C SER A 225 16.07 12.10 -16.32
N LEU A 226 15.74 13.36 -16.61
CA LEU A 226 14.65 13.70 -17.55
C LEU A 226 14.96 13.22 -18.97
N LEU A 227 16.21 13.41 -19.44
CA LEU A 227 16.64 12.93 -20.76
C LEU A 227 16.58 11.40 -20.85
N LYS A 228 17.03 10.70 -19.82
CA LYS A 228 16.92 9.23 -19.77
C LYS A 228 15.47 8.77 -19.79
N SER A 229 14.64 9.33 -18.91
CA SER A 229 13.21 8.98 -18.81
C SER A 229 12.45 9.22 -20.13
N SER A 230 12.80 10.28 -20.88
CA SER A 230 12.03 10.67 -22.08
C SER A 230 12.57 10.08 -23.38
N TYR A 231 13.88 9.82 -23.47
CA TYR A 231 14.57 9.57 -24.75
C TYR A 231 15.43 8.30 -24.77
N VAL A 232 15.75 7.74 -23.60
CA VAL A 232 16.57 6.53 -23.50
C VAL A 232 15.65 5.41 -23.05
N GLU A 233 15.32 4.52 -23.97
CA GLU A 233 14.62 3.30 -23.59
C GLU A 233 15.55 2.46 -22.70
N ASP A 234 15.03 1.97 -21.57
CA ASP A 234 15.78 1.05 -20.70
C ASP A 234 16.22 -0.18 -21.50
N ASP A 235 17.38 -0.74 -21.18
CA ASP A 235 17.81 -1.98 -21.82
C ASP A 235 16.86 -3.14 -21.46
N ILE A 236 16.71 -4.10 -22.38
CA ILE A 236 16.02 -5.35 -22.09
C ILE A 236 16.82 -6.10 -21.02
N SER A 237 16.16 -6.49 -19.94
CA SER A 237 16.78 -7.18 -18.81
C SER A 237 15.93 -8.36 -18.36
N LEU A 238 16.43 -9.15 -17.40
CA LEU A 238 15.64 -10.22 -16.79
C LEU A 238 14.37 -9.69 -16.10
N ILE A 239 14.33 -8.41 -15.74
CA ILE A 239 13.19 -7.74 -15.11
C ILE A 239 12.31 -7.04 -16.16
N ARG A 240 12.93 -6.43 -17.19
CA ARG A 240 12.22 -5.75 -18.29
C ARG A 240 12.13 -6.63 -19.52
N SER A 241 10.96 -7.22 -19.76
CA SER A 241 10.73 -8.11 -20.91
C SER A 241 10.73 -7.41 -22.28
N GLY A 242 10.61 -6.08 -22.33
CA GLY A 242 10.70 -5.26 -23.57
C GLY A 242 9.53 -5.39 -24.55
N GLY A 243 8.57 -6.29 -24.30
CA GLY A 243 7.39 -6.48 -25.16
C GLY A 243 6.18 -5.68 -24.67
N PRO A 244 5.32 -5.18 -25.58
CA PRO A 244 4.07 -4.51 -25.19
C PRO A 244 3.07 -5.50 -24.57
N GLY A 245 2.19 -5.00 -23.69
CA GLY A 245 1.07 -5.77 -23.14
C GLY A 245 1.44 -6.80 -22.07
N VAL A 246 2.62 -6.66 -21.46
CA VAL A 246 3.05 -7.51 -20.34
C VAL A 246 2.24 -7.25 -19.07
N GLU A 247 1.72 -6.04 -18.94
CA GLU A 247 0.80 -5.58 -17.90
C GLU A 247 -0.54 -6.33 -17.89
N PHE A 248 -0.92 -6.98 -19.00
CA PHE A 248 -2.15 -7.77 -19.10
C PHE A 248 -1.93 -9.27 -18.93
N LYS A 249 -0.67 -9.71 -18.77
CA LYS A 249 -0.37 -11.14 -18.59
C LYS A 249 -0.72 -11.59 -17.17
N PRO A 250 -1.06 -12.86 -16.97
CA PRO A 250 -1.27 -13.41 -15.63
C PRO A 250 -0.03 -13.22 -14.76
N ILE A 251 -0.25 -12.76 -13.52
CA ILE A 251 0.79 -12.66 -12.50
C ILE A 251 0.82 -13.96 -11.70
N VAL A 252 2.02 -14.44 -11.39
CA VAL A 252 2.26 -15.55 -10.45
C VAL A 252 2.93 -14.99 -9.20
N VAL A 253 2.29 -15.18 -8.05
CA VAL A 253 2.84 -14.78 -6.75
C VAL A 253 3.66 -15.92 -6.18
N SER A 254 4.96 -15.68 -6.01
CA SER A 254 5.89 -16.60 -5.36
C SER A 254 6.34 -16.02 -4.03
N THR A 255 6.35 -16.85 -2.99
CA THR A 255 6.76 -16.45 -1.64
C THR A 255 8.19 -16.93 -1.36
N MET A 256 9.00 -16.07 -0.77
CA MET A 256 10.35 -16.41 -0.31
C MET A 256 10.54 -15.89 1.11
N THR A 257 10.97 -16.77 2.01
CA THR A 257 11.12 -16.44 3.43
C THR A 257 12.57 -16.11 3.75
N PHE A 258 12.77 -14.99 4.45
CA PHE A 258 14.09 -14.58 4.93
C PHE A 258 14.09 -14.51 6.46
N SER A 259 15.14 -15.01 7.10
CA SER A 259 15.33 -14.85 8.53
C SER A 259 15.69 -13.40 8.87
N LEU A 260 15.02 -12.83 9.88
CA LEU A 260 15.34 -11.51 10.42
C LEU A 260 16.78 -11.45 10.96
N ASP A 261 17.31 -12.56 11.49
CA ASP A 261 18.70 -12.64 11.95
C ASP A 261 19.69 -12.46 10.80
N HIS A 262 19.39 -13.02 9.62
CA HIS A 262 20.22 -12.82 8.43
C HIS A 262 20.18 -11.36 7.97
N ILE A 263 19.01 -10.72 7.99
CA ILE A 263 18.86 -9.29 7.66
C ILE A 263 19.69 -8.44 8.65
N LYS A 264 19.63 -8.77 9.94
CA LYS A 264 20.42 -8.10 10.98
C LYS A 264 21.92 -8.27 10.75
N GLN A 265 22.38 -9.46 10.37
CA GLN A 265 23.79 -9.71 10.03
C GLN A 265 24.26 -8.90 8.82
N ILE A 266 23.43 -8.76 7.78
CA ILE A 266 23.74 -7.91 6.62
C ILE A 266 23.93 -6.47 7.08
N LYS A 267 22.98 -5.95 7.87
CA LYS A 267 23.07 -4.60 8.45
C LYS A 267 24.38 -4.41 9.23
N THR A 268 24.72 -5.34 10.13
CA THR A 268 25.97 -5.31 10.90
C THR A 268 27.22 -5.33 10.01
N LYS A 269 27.24 -6.14 8.93
CA LYS A 269 28.37 -6.19 7.99
C LYS A 269 28.51 -4.92 7.16
N LEU A 270 27.41 -4.25 6.83
CA LEU A 270 27.39 -2.99 6.10
C LEU A 270 27.71 -1.77 6.99
N GLY A 271 27.76 -1.94 8.31
CA GLY A 271 28.09 -0.87 9.25
C GLY A 271 27.01 0.22 9.36
N VAL A 272 25.77 -0.08 8.98
CA VAL A 272 24.60 0.81 9.07
C VAL A 272 23.59 0.32 10.10
#